data_AF-A0A8T3M1A1-F1
#
_entry.id   AF-A0A8T3M1A1-F1
#
_cell.length_a   1.000
_cell.length_b   1.000
_cell.length_c   1.000
_cell.angle_alpha   90.00
_cell.angle_beta   90.00
_cell.angle_gamma   90.00
#
_symmetry.space_group_name_H-M   'P 1'
#
loop_
_entity.id
_entity.type
_entity.pdbx_description
1 polymer ?
#
loop_
_entity_poly.entity_id
_entity_poly.type
_entity_poly.pdbx_seq_one_letter_code
_entity_poly.pdbx_strand_id
1 'polypeptide(L)'
;MDDTSVEERTRAVAQAEASDEMHRPEVVDPVVDFLAARAEGGRVLELGIGSGRIALPLAARGVEVHGIDLSEDAVAALRSRPGGEALPVTIGDFASTPVDGRPFGLAYLVFNTIMNLTTQDEQVACFQTVAAQLEPGGRFVIETMIPELRRLPPGETIKPFHFSAERWGFDEYDVADQGLRSHHVVIRDGRLEYSSGPFRYVWPAELDLMAKLSGMRLVERWDGFAGEPFTSESRQHVSVWLKPIDTPPDPGRGRR
;
A
#
# COMPACT_ATOMS: atom_id res chain seq x y z
N MET A 1 5.61 -19.15 -1.30
CA MET A 1 4.34 -18.66 -1.86
C MET A 1 4.08 -19.46 -3.13
N ASP A 2 2.87 -19.97 -3.36
CA ASP A 2 2.52 -20.67 -4.61
C ASP A 2 2.35 -19.64 -5.74
N ASP A 3 2.91 -19.92 -6.91
CA ASP A 3 2.95 -19.03 -8.08
C ASP A 3 1.53 -18.67 -8.54
N THR A 4 0.62 -19.64 -8.48
CA THR A 4 -0.81 -19.47 -8.78
C THR A 4 -1.45 -18.38 -7.93
N SER A 5 -1.10 -18.29 -6.65
CA SER A 5 -1.65 -17.27 -5.74
C SER A 5 -1.18 -15.86 -6.10
N VAL A 6 0.04 -15.73 -6.64
CA VAL A 6 0.60 -14.45 -7.09
C VAL A 6 -0.16 -13.98 -8.33
N GLU A 7 -0.31 -14.85 -9.33
CA GLU A 7 -1.03 -14.52 -10.56
C GLU A 7 -2.50 -14.12 -10.30
N GLU A 8 -3.18 -14.82 -9.38
CA GLU A 8 -4.55 -14.48 -8.98
C GLU A 8 -4.63 -13.07 -8.36
N ARG A 9 -3.72 -12.74 -7.43
CA ARG A 9 -3.63 -11.41 -6.81
C ARG A 9 -3.35 -10.32 -7.83
N THR A 10 -2.30 -10.48 -8.64
CA THR A 10 -1.87 -9.50 -9.63
C THR A 10 -3.00 -9.18 -10.62
N ARG A 11 -3.74 -10.21 -11.07
CA ARG A 11 -4.88 -10.03 -11.96
C ARG A 11 -6.03 -9.29 -11.31
N ALA A 12 -6.37 -9.64 -10.06
CA ALA A 12 -7.43 -8.95 -9.31
C ALA A 12 -7.10 -7.46 -9.09
N VAL A 13 -5.85 -7.16 -8.72
CA VAL A 13 -5.36 -5.79 -8.57
C VAL A 13 -5.41 -5.04 -9.90
N ALA A 14 -4.89 -5.62 -10.99
CA ALA A 14 -4.91 -5.00 -12.31
C ALA A 14 -6.34 -4.67 -12.77
N GLN A 15 -7.31 -5.57 -12.53
CA GLN A 15 -8.71 -5.33 -12.86
C GLN A 15 -9.35 -4.23 -11.98
N ALA A 16 -8.96 -4.15 -10.69
CA ALA A 16 -9.42 -3.09 -9.80
C ALA A 16 -8.86 -1.72 -10.19
N GLU A 17 -7.57 -1.65 -10.58
CA GLU A 17 -6.90 -0.42 -11.00
C GLU A 17 -7.32 0.06 -12.40
N ALA A 18 -7.72 -0.84 -13.30
CA ALA A 18 -8.13 -0.50 -14.66
C ALA A 18 -9.40 0.37 -14.74
N SER A 19 -10.06 0.65 -13.61
CA SER A 19 -11.16 1.61 -13.56
C SER A 19 -10.66 3.04 -13.82
N ASP A 20 -11.26 3.73 -14.79
CA ASP A 20 -10.99 5.15 -15.06
C ASP A 20 -11.18 6.03 -13.80
N GLU A 21 -12.10 5.63 -12.90
CA GLU A 21 -12.36 6.33 -11.65
C GLU A 21 -11.12 6.48 -10.76
N MET A 22 -10.29 5.44 -10.69
CA MET A 22 -9.08 5.42 -9.85
C MET A 22 -7.98 6.35 -10.37
N HIS A 23 -8.05 6.73 -11.64
CA HIS A 23 -7.09 7.58 -12.32
C HIS A 23 -7.53 9.05 -12.41
N ARG A 24 -8.70 9.37 -11.88
CA ARG A 24 -9.22 10.74 -11.88
C ARG A 24 -8.35 11.65 -11.02
N PRO A 25 -8.08 12.90 -11.45
CA PRO A 25 -7.30 13.85 -10.66
C PRO A 25 -7.84 14.04 -9.24
N GLU A 26 -9.17 14.05 -9.07
CA GLU A 26 -9.80 14.18 -7.75
C GLU A 26 -9.43 13.06 -6.75
N VAL A 27 -9.04 11.88 -7.26
CA VAL A 27 -8.59 10.73 -6.46
C VAL A 27 -7.07 10.73 -6.31
N VAL A 28 -6.34 11.08 -7.36
CA VAL A 28 -4.87 10.99 -7.41
C VAL A 28 -4.20 12.21 -6.74
N ASP A 29 -4.66 13.42 -7.01
CA ASP A 29 -4.01 14.65 -6.57
C ASP A 29 -3.89 14.76 -5.04
N PRO A 30 -4.90 14.42 -4.22
CA PRO A 30 -4.74 14.43 -2.76
C PRO A 30 -3.64 13.50 -2.25
N VAL A 31 -3.49 12.32 -2.87
CA VAL A 31 -2.43 11.36 -2.54
C VAL A 31 -1.07 11.97 -2.85
N VAL A 32 -0.94 12.55 -4.04
CA VAL A 32 0.32 13.12 -4.52
C VAL A 32 0.70 14.37 -3.72
N ASP A 33 -0.26 15.23 -3.36
CA ASP A 33 -0.07 16.37 -2.45
C ASP A 33 0.47 15.91 -1.10
N PHE A 34 -0.18 14.90 -0.52
CA PHE A 34 0.18 14.37 0.80
C PHE A 34 1.58 13.76 0.83
N LEU A 35 1.95 13.00 -0.20
CA LEU A 35 3.26 12.36 -0.32
C LEU A 35 4.36 13.38 -0.64
N ALA A 36 4.13 14.31 -1.57
CA ALA A 36 5.10 15.34 -1.93
C ALA A 36 5.45 16.24 -0.72
N ALA A 37 4.46 16.59 0.10
CA ALA A 37 4.68 17.37 1.32
C ALA A 37 5.55 16.63 2.37
N ARG A 38 5.52 15.29 2.37
CA ARG A 38 6.26 14.44 3.32
C ARG A 38 7.58 13.90 2.79
N ALA A 39 7.80 13.97 1.48
CA ALA A 39 9.08 13.63 0.88
C ALA A 39 10.20 14.59 1.35
N GLU A 40 9.87 15.85 1.66
CA GLU A 40 10.81 16.85 2.22
C GLU A 40 12.13 16.98 1.41
N GLY A 41 12.07 16.76 0.10
CA GLY A 41 13.22 16.77 -0.81
C GLY A 41 14.02 15.46 -0.86
N GLY A 42 13.63 14.46 -0.07
CA GLY A 42 14.18 13.10 -0.11
C GLY A 42 13.65 12.28 -1.27
N ARG A 43 14.40 11.23 -1.60
CA ARG A 43 14.00 10.20 -2.59
C ARG A 43 12.86 9.35 -2.03
N VAL A 44 11.95 8.95 -2.90
CA VAL A 44 10.73 8.23 -2.54
C VAL A 44 10.73 6.81 -3.12
N LEU A 45 10.29 5.83 -2.31
CA LEU A 45 10.05 4.45 -2.72
C LEU A 45 8.55 4.15 -2.75
N GLU A 46 8.01 3.78 -3.91
CA GLU A 46 6.69 3.16 -4.04
C GLU A 46 6.82 1.64 -4.01
N LEU A 47 6.15 1.00 -3.06
CA LEU A 47 6.08 -0.46 -2.93
C LEU A 47 4.81 -0.94 -3.64
N GLY A 48 4.94 -1.88 -4.58
CA GLY A 48 3.85 -2.26 -5.47
C GLY A 48 3.45 -1.12 -6.41
N ILE A 49 4.42 -0.61 -7.19
CA ILE A 49 4.24 0.56 -8.07
C ILE A 49 3.20 0.34 -9.18
N GLY A 50 2.93 -0.91 -9.54
CA GLY A 50 1.94 -1.29 -10.54
C GLY A 50 2.11 -0.52 -11.85
N SER A 51 1.00 0.06 -12.32
CA SER A 51 0.96 0.87 -13.55
C SER A 51 1.43 2.33 -13.38
N GLY A 52 1.96 2.69 -12.20
CA GLY A 52 2.51 4.01 -11.91
C GLY A 52 1.44 5.08 -11.62
N ARG A 53 0.26 4.68 -11.13
CA ARG A 53 -0.88 5.57 -10.86
C ARG A 53 -0.51 6.77 -9.99
N ILE A 54 0.36 6.56 -8.98
CA ILE A 54 0.83 7.62 -8.08
C ILE A 54 2.27 8.05 -8.40
N ALA A 55 3.18 7.12 -8.66
CA ALA A 55 4.57 7.44 -9.00
C ALA A 55 4.73 8.42 -10.16
N LEU A 56 3.97 8.28 -11.25
CA LEU A 56 4.10 9.15 -12.43
C LEU A 56 3.72 10.61 -12.12
N PRO A 57 2.53 10.91 -11.56
CA PRO A 57 2.21 12.25 -11.12
C PRO A 57 3.17 12.80 -10.05
N LEU A 58 3.65 11.96 -9.13
CA LEU A 58 4.60 12.38 -8.10
C LEU A 58 5.95 12.78 -8.71
N ALA A 59 6.47 11.99 -9.64
CA ALA A 59 7.66 12.31 -10.41
C ALA A 59 7.50 13.58 -11.27
N ALA A 60 6.31 13.81 -11.83
CA ALA A 60 6.00 15.02 -12.58
C ALA A 60 6.08 16.30 -11.73
N ARG A 61 6.02 16.18 -10.39
CA ARG A 61 6.25 17.29 -9.44
C ARG A 61 7.72 17.48 -9.05
N GLY A 62 8.64 16.77 -9.72
CA GLY A 62 10.07 16.85 -9.46
C GLY A 62 10.56 16.01 -8.29
N VAL A 63 9.73 15.09 -7.77
CA VAL A 63 10.12 14.14 -6.74
C VAL A 63 10.90 13.00 -7.36
N GLU A 64 12.04 12.64 -6.78
CA GLU A 64 12.82 11.47 -7.22
C GLU A 64 12.13 10.18 -6.73
N VAL A 65 11.40 9.50 -7.62
CA VAL A 65 10.64 8.29 -7.29
C VAL A 65 11.34 7.04 -7.82
N HIS A 66 11.40 6.00 -7.00
CA HIS A 66 11.76 4.64 -7.38
C HIS A 66 10.60 3.70 -7.06
N GLY A 67 10.28 2.78 -7.97
CA GLY A 67 9.26 1.75 -7.76
C GLY A 67 9.83 0.37 -7.52
N ILE A 68 9.12 -0.46 -6.77
CA ILE A 68 9.33 -1.91 -6.77
C ILE A 68 8.01 -2.62 -7.01
N ASP A 69 7.99 -3.61 -7.90
CA ASP A 69 6.82 -4.46 -8.16
C ASP A 69 7.25 -5.87 -8.54
N LEU A 70 6.41 -6.85 -8.25
CA LEU A 70 6.61 -8.24 -8.65
C LEU A 70 6.08 -8.51 -10.07
N SER A 71 5.12 -7.72 -10.56
CA SER A 71 4.48 -7.89 -11.85
C SER A 71 5.24 -7.18 -12.98
N GLU A 72 5.92 -7.97 -13.80
CA GLU A 72 6.57 -7.45 -15.02
C GLU A 72 5.57 -6.82 -15.99
N ASP A 73 4.37 -7.39 -16.12
CA ASP A 73 3.30 -6.86 -16.98
C ASP A 73 2.80 -5.49 -16.52
N ALA A 74 2.61 -5.30 -15.21
CA ALA A 74 2.21 -3.99 -14.67
C ALA A 74 3.31 -2.94 -14.90
N VAL A 75 4.58 -3.32 -14.73
CA VAL A 75 5.73 -2.44 -15.00
C VAL A 75 5.87 -2.14 -16.50
N ALA A 76 5.58 -3.10 -17.39
CA ALA A 76 5.52 -2.85 -18.82
C ALA A 76 4.42 -1.83 -19.16
N ALA A 77 3.24 -1.94 -18.52
CA ALA A 77 2.18 -0.96 -18.66
C ALA A 77 2.61 0.42 -18.14
N LEU A 78 3.30 0.51 -16.99
CA LEU A 78 3.89 1.75 -16.49
C LEU A 78 4.82 2.38 -17.53
N ARG A 79 5.76 1.60 -18.09
CA ARG A 79 6.75 2.09 -19.06
C ARG A 79 6.11 2.66 -20.32
N SER A 80 4.99 2.10 -20.75
CA SER A 80 4.23 2.59 -21.91
C SER A 80 3.58 3.97 -21.70
N ARG A 81 3.47 4.44 -20.46
CA ARG A 81 2.83 5.73 -20.13
C ARG A 81 3.85 6.87 -20.25
N PRO A 82 3.39 8.11 -20.57
CA PRO A 82 4.26 9.27 -20.60
C PRO A 82 5.05 9.43 -19.29
N GLY A 83 6.37 9.48 -19.38
CA GLY A 83 7.29 9.59 -18.22
C GLY A 83 7.71 8.25 -17.60
N GLY A 84 7.04 7.15 -17.92
CA GLY A 84 7.31 5.83 -17.34
C GLY A 84 8.66 5.25 -17.72
N GLU A 85 9.11 5.45 -18.95
CA GLU A 85 10.43 5.00 -19.44
C GLU A 85 11.62 5.53 -18.60
N ALA A 86 11.45 6.68 -17.96
CA ALA A 86 12.49 7.33 -17.15
C ALA A 86 12.45 6.94 -15.67
N LEU A 87 11.39 6.25 -15.22
CA LEU A 87 11.18 5.94 -13.81
C LEU A 87 11.92 4.66 -13.43
N PRO A 88 12.85 4.69 -12.46
CA PRO A 88 13.58 3.50 -12.05
C PRO A 88 12.65 2.54 -11.30
N VAL A 89 12.60 1.29 -11.77
CA VAL A 89 11.77 0.23 -11.18
C VAL A 89 12.60 -1.03 -10.95
N THR A 90 12.56 -1.57 -9.73
CA THR A 90 13.09 -2.89 -9.38
C THR A 90 11.99 -3.94 -9.55
N ILE A 91 12.29 -5.03 -10.25
CA ILE A 91 11.41 -6.20 -10.28
C ILE A 91 11.73 -7.08 -9.08
N GLY A 92 10.76 -7.32 -8.20
CA GLY A 92 10.93 -8.17 -7.03
C GLY A 92 9.83 -8.04 -5.99
N ASP A 93 9.85 -8.97 -5.03
CA ASP A 93 8.95 -8.94 -3.88
C ASP A 93 9.38 -7.84 -2.91
N PHE A 94 8.52 -6.85 -2.72
CA PHE A 94 8.80 -5.69 -1.86
C PHE A 94 8.92 -6.03 -0.36
N ALA A 95 8.52 -7.23 0.07
CA ALA A 95 8.75 -7.68 1.44
C ALA A 95 10.21 -8.06 1.69
N SER A 96 10.93 -8.52 0.66
CA SER A 96 12.24 -9.20 0.82
C SER A 96 13.35 -8.70 -0.11
N THR A 97 13.00 -7.91 -1.14
CA THR A 97 13.96 -7.41 -2.14
C THR A 97 14.39 -5.98 -1.80
N PRO A 98 15.66 -5.75 -1.41
CA PRO A 98 16.17 -4.40 -1.25
C PRO A 98 16.32 -3.70 -2.60
N VAL A 99 16.10 -2.39 -2.62
CA VAL A 99 16.37 -1.53 -3.77
C VAL A 99 17.74 -0.90 -3.60
N ASP A 100 18.59 -1.04 -4.61
CA ASP A 100 19.93 -0.47 -4.59
C ASP A 100 19.93 1.07 -4.56
N GLY A 101 21.01 1.63 -3.99
CA GLY A 101 21.29 3.05 -3.99
C GLY A 101 21.26 3.70 -2.62
N ARG A 102 20.97 5.01 -2.61
CA ARG A 102 20.91 5.81 -1.37
C ARG A 102 19.62 5.51 -0.60
N PRO A 103 19.60 5.61 0.74
CA PRO A 103 18.37 5.50 1.51
C PRO A 103 17.28 6.49 1.05
N PHE A 104 16.03 6.16 1.36
CA PHE A 104 14.85 6.94 1.01
C PHE A 104 14.43 7.85 2.17
N GLY A 105 13.96 9.06 1.85
CA GLY A 105 13.31 9.95 2.81
C GLY A 105 11.84 9.56 3.06
N LEU A 106 11.22 8.88 2.09
CA LEU A 106 9.85 8.41 2.16
C LEU A 106 9.70 7.06 1.46
N ALA A 107 8.98 6.13 2.08
CA ALA A 107 8.45 4.94 1.43
C ALA A 107 6.93 4.93 1.57
N TYR A 108 6.21 4.33 0.62
CA TYR A 108 4.76 4.21 0.73
C TYR A 108 4.16 2.96 0.07
N LEU A 109 3.04 2.52 0.63
CA LEU A 109 2.07 1.58 0.07
C LEU A 109 0.70 2.27 0.07
N VAL A 110 0.02 2.32 -1.07
CA VAL A 110 -1.32 2.92 -1.15
C VAL A 110 -2.31 1.96 -1.79
N PHE A 111 -3.61 2.19 -1.55
CA PHE A 111 -4.70 1.38 -2.09
C PHE A 111 -4.63 -0.10 -1.67
N ASN A 112 -4.49 -0.33 -0.36
CA ASN A 112 -4.49 -1.66 0.28
C ASN A 112 -3.28 -2.54 -0.09
N THR A 113 -2.23 -2.01 -0.72
CA THR A 113 -1.12 -2.84 -1.24
C THR A 113 -0.46 -3.73 -0.19
N ILE A 114 -0.42 -3.32 1.08
CA ILE A 114 0.09 -4.16 2.19
C ILE A 114 -0.64 -5.50 2.33
N MET A 115 -1.90 -5.60 1.89
CA MET A 115 -2.72 -6.80 1.97
C MET A 115 -2.36 -7.85 0.91
N ASN A 116 -1.54 -7.49 -0.11
CA ASN A 116 -0.99 -8.45 -1.07
C ASN A 116 -0.01 -9.43 -0.41
N LEU A 117 0.57 -9.03 0.73
CA LEU A 117 1.36 -9.91 1.59
C LEU A 117 0.40 -10.76 2.42
N THR A 118 0.25 -12.02 2.02
CA THR A 118 -0.80 -12.91 2.52
C THR A 118 -0.50 -13.56 3.88
N THR A 119 0.64 -13.25 4.47
CA THR A 119 1.01 -13.70 5.82
C THR A 119 1.44 -12.52 6.70
N GLN A 120 1.30 -12.67 8.01
CA GLN A 120 1.80 -11.68 8.95
C GLN A 120 3.33 -11.56 8.89
N ASP A 121 4.03 -12.67 8.68
CA ASP A 121 5.50 -12.68 8.56
C ASP A 121 5.99 -11.88 7.36
N GLU A 122 5.33 -11.99 6.21
CA GLU A 122 5.63 -11.16 5.04
C GLU A 122 5.38 -9.68 5.34
N GLN A 123 4.26 -9.33 5.99
CA GLN A 123 3.98 -7.95 6.41
C GLN A 123 5.06 -7.42 7.36
N VAL A 124 5.50 -8.21 8.34
CA VAL A 124 6.63 -7.87 9.24
C VAL A 124 7.92 -7.67 8.44
N ALA A 125 8.24 -8.59 7.52
CA ALA A 125 9.42 -8.49 6.67
C ALA A 125 9.42 -7.20 5.83
N CYS A 126 8.27 -6.82 5.29
CA CYS A 126 8.11 -5.54 4.57
C CYS A 126 8.46 -4.34 5.46
N PHE A 127 7.96 -4.27 6.70
CA PHE A 127 8.31 -3.20 7.62
C PHE A 127 9.82 -3.16 7.94
N GLN A 128 10.46 -4.32 8.09
CA GLN A 128 11.90 -4.43 8.32
C GLN A 128 12.71 -3.97 7.11
N THR A 129 12.34 -4.44 5.92
CA THR A 129 12.96 -4.08 4.64
C THR A 129 12.83 -2.59 4.35
N VAL A 130 11.67 -1.98 4.63
CA VAL A 130 11.46 -0.54 4.51
C VAL A 130 12.31 0.22 5.53
N ALA A 131 12.27 -0.18 6.80
CA ALA A 131 13.05 0.50 7.85
C ALA A 131 14.56 0.46 7.58
N ALA A 132 15.08 -0.62 6.99
CA ALA A 132 16.48 -0.72 6.57
C ALA A 132 16.84 0.24 5.44
N GLN A 133 15.89 0.59 4.58
CA GLN A 133 16.08 1.45 3.42
C GLN A 133 15.70 2.92 3.65
N LEU A 134 15.05 3.23 4.77
CA LEU A 134 14.79 4.63 5.16
C LEU A 134 16.02 5.28 5.78
N GLU A 135 16.26 6.54 5.46
CA GLU A 135 17.20 7.37 6.21
C GLU A 135 16.68 7.71 7.62
N PRO A 136 17.55 8.05 8.59
CA PRO A 136 17.09 8.60 9.86
C PRO A 136 16.28 9.89 9.63
N GLY A 137 15.07 9.96 10.18
CA GLY A 137 14.09 11.01 9.87
C GLY A 137 13.14 10.68 8.71
N GLY A 138 13.39 9.59 7.98
CA GLY A 138 12.53 9.13 6.90
C GLY A 138 11.17 8.60 7.39
N ARG A 139 10.19 8.58 6.49
CA ARG A 139 8.80 8.21 6.80
C ARG A 139 8.33 7.00 6.00
N PHE A 140 7.44 6.21 6.60
CA PHE A 140 6.68 5.17 5.92
C PHE A 140 5.20 5.51 5.96
N VAL A 141 4.55 5.54 4.79
CA VAL A 141 3.11 5.84 4.65
C VAL A 141 2.37 4.60 4.16
N ILE A 142 1.28 4.24 4.83
CA ILE A 142 0.37 3.19 4.36
C ILE A 142 -1.06 3.73 4.30
N GLU A 143 -1.72 3.56 3.16
CA GLU A 143 -3.18 3.58 3.04
C GLU A 143 -3.73 2.15 2.99
N THR A 144 -4.66 1.83 3.88
CA THR A 144 -5.37 0.55 3.85
C THR A 144 -6.76 0.65 4.50
N MET A 145 -7.67 -0.22 4.06
CA MET A 145 -9.01 -0.35 4.61
C MET A 145 -9.02 -0.81 6.07
N ILE A 146 -10.10 -0.48 6.80
CA ILE A 146 -10.41 -1.02 8.12
C ILE A 146 -11.28 -2.27 7.95
N PRO A 147 -10.90 -3.45 8.49
CA PRO A 147 -11.69 -4.68 8.37
C PRO A 147 -13.16 -4.47 8.76
N GLU A 148 -14.08 -4.72 7.84
CA GLU A 148 -15.51 -4.43 8.02
C GLU A 148 -16.26 -5.48 8.87
N LEU A 149 -15.55 -6.21 9.74
CA LEU A 149 -16.08 -7.32 10.52
C LEU A 149 -17.26 -6.90 11.43
N ARG A 150 -17.27 -5.66 11.91
CA ARG A 150 -18.41 -5.12 12.71
C ARG A 150 -19.71 -4.98 11.90
N ARG A 151 -19.62 -5.07 10.57
CA ARG A 151 -20.72 -4.90 9.63
C ARG A 151 -21.13 -6.23 8.97
N LEU A 152 -20.50 -7.34 9.37
CA LEU A 152 -20.92 -8.69 9.01
C LEU A 152 -22.01 -9.14 9.99
N PRO A 153 -23.14 -9.68 9.49
CA PRO A 153 -24.08 -10.38 10.35
C PRO A 153 -23.41 -11.57 11.06
N PRO A 154 -23.87 -11.96 12.26
CA PRO A 154 -23.29 -13.10 12.97
C PRO A 154 -23.31 -14.38 12.11
N GLY A 155 -22.13 -14.99 11.93
CA GLY A 155 -21.95 -16.22 11.14
C GLY A 155 -21.72 -16.00 9.65
N GLU A 156 -21.82 -14.77 9.15
CA GLU A 156 -21.53 -14.44 7.75
C GLU A 156 -20.06 -14.07 7.54
N THR A 157 -19.53 -14.44 6.39
CA THR A 157 -18.15 -14.14 5.98
C THR A 157 -18.06 -13.25 4.76
N ILE A 158 -19.17 -12.96 4.08
CA ILE A 158 -19.17 -12.23 2.80
C ILE A 158 -19.70 -10.81 2.98
N LYS A 159 -18.96 -9.81 2.47
CA LYS A 159 -19.33 -8.40 2.48
C LYS A 159 -19.24 -7.77 1.09
N PRO A 160 -20.37 -7.34 0.49
CA PRO A 160 -20.34 -6.49 -0.69
C PRO A 160 -19.78 -5.10 -0.36
N PHE A 161 -18.80 -4.63 -1.15
CA PHE A 161 -18.23 -3.28 -1.06
C PHE A 161 -18.59 -2.40 -2.27
N HIS A 162 -18.95 -2.99 -3.41
CA HIS A 162 -19.39 -2.25 -4.59
C HIS A 162 -20.46 -3.04 -5.35
N PHE A 163 -21.52 -2.35 -5.79
CA PHE A 163 -22.57 -2.97 -6.60
C PHE A 163 -23.17 -1.94 -7.56
N SER A 164 -23.02 -2.19 -8.85
CA SER A 164 -23.61 -1.42 -9.94
C SER A 164 -24.11 -2.35 -11.05
N ALA A 165 -24.69 -1.79 -12.12
CA ALA A 165 -25.10 -2.57 -13.29
C ALA A 165 -23.91 -3.18 -14.06
N GLU A 166 -22.71 -2.60 -13.90
CA GLU A 166 -21.52 -2.94 -14.69
C GLU A 166 -20.43 -3.62 -13.85
N ARG A 167 -20.49 -3.51 -12.52
CA ARG A 167 -19.44 -4.04 -11.64
C ARG A 167 -19.98 -4.46 -10.29
N TRP A 168 -19.55 -5.62 -9.81
CA TRP A 168 -19.76 -6.08 -8.44
C TRP A 168 -18.42 -6.35 -7.76
N GLY A 169 -18.34 -6.02 -6.48
CA GLY A 169 -17.18 -6.24 -5.63
C GLY A 169 -17.62 -6.72 -4.26
N PHE A 170 -17.11 -7.86 -3.83
CA PHE A 170 -17.36 -8.40 -2.50
C PHE A 170 -16.12 -9.10 -1.95
N ASP A 171 -16.00 -9.05 -0.64
CA ASP A 171 -14.91 -9.66 0.10
C ASP A 171 -15.43 -10.84 0.92
N GLU A 172 -14.71 -11.95 0.90
CA GLU A 172 -14.93 -13.12 1.76
C GLU A 172 -13.84 -13.18 2.83
N TYR A 173 -14.23 -13.18 4.10
CA TYR A 173 -13.33 -13.13 5.25
C TYR A 173 -13.09 -14.51 5.86
N ASP A 174 -11.82 -14.87 6.03
CA ASP A 174 -11.40 -15.83 7.06
C ASP A 174 -11.08 -15.05 8.34
N VAL A 175 -12.04 -15.01 9.25
CA VAL A 175 -11.94 -14.22 10.47
C VAL A 175 -10.91 -14.79 11.47
N ALA A 176 -10.61 -16.09 11.38
CA ALA A 176 -9.67 -16.73 12.29
C ALA A 176 -8.22 -16.41 11.93
N ASP A 177 -7.88 -16.52 10.63
CA ASP A 177 -6.51 -16.34 10.15
C ASP A 177 -6.24 -14.93 9.60
N GLN A 178 -7.25 -14.06 9.63
CA GLN A 178 -7.27 -12.75 8.99
C GLN A 178 -7.08 -12.78 7.46
N GLY A 179 -7.52 -13.87 6.85
CA GLY A 179 -7.56 -14.04 5.41
C GLY A 179 -8.70 -13.24 4.79
N LEU A 180 -8.48 -12.82 3.56
CA LEU A 180 -9.47 -12.15 2.74
C LEU A 180 -9.39 -12.71 1.32
N ARG A 181 -10.50 -13.06 0.70
CA ARG A 181 -10.55 -13.27 -0.75
C ARG A 181 -11.42 -12.17 -1.33
N SER A 182 -10.84 -11.36 -2.22
CA SER A 182 -11.58 -10.29 -2.89
C SER A 182 -12.06 -10.79 -4.24
N HIS A 183 -13.35 -10.56 -4.52
CA HIS A 183 -14.05 -11.03 -5.69
C HIS A 183 -14.54 -9.84 -6.50
N HIS A 184 -14.20 -9.83 -7.80
CA HIS A 184 -14.56 -8.78 -8.72
C HIS A 184 -15.28 -9.37 -9.91
N VAL A 185 -16.44 -8.81 -10.22
CA VAL A 185 -17.23 -9.14 -11.41
C VAL A 185 -17.36 -7.88 -12.24
N VAL A 186 -17.01 -7.94 -13.51
CA VAL A 186 -17.22 -6.89 -14.49
C VAL A 186 -18.21 -7.38 -15.54
N ILE A 187 -19.21 -6.57 -15.86
CA ILE A 187 -20.28 -6.88 -16.80
C ILE A 187 -20.07 -6.03 -18.04
N ARG A 188 -19.77 -6.67 -19.18
CA ARG A 188 -19.57 -6.01 -20.47
C ARG A 188 -20.40 -6.70 -21.54
N ASP A 189 -21.26 -5.96 -22.22
CA ASP A 189 -22.11 -6.47 -23.30
C ASP A 189 -22.90 -7.74 -22.93
N GLY A 190 -23.40 -7.79 -21.69
CA GLY A 190 -24.14 -8.95 -21.14
C GLY A 190 -23.26 -10.15 -20.78
N ARG A 191 -21.93 -10.04 -20.82
CA ARG A 191 -20.97 -11.06 -20.36
C ARG A 191 -20.41 -10.71 -19.00
N LEU A 192 -20.24 -11.74 -18.18
CA LEU A 192 -19.64 -11.66 -16.85
C LEU A 192 -18.16 -12.05 -16.95
N GLU A 193 -17.28 -11.14 -16.57
CA GLU A 193 -15.86 -11.38 -16.36
C GLU A 193 -15.59 -11.41 -14.86
N TYR A 194 -15.15 -12.56 -14.34
CA TYR A 194 -14.90 -12.77 -12.92
C TYR A 194 -13.40 -12.95 -12.64
N SER A 195 -12.92 -12.27 -11.60
CA SER A 195 -11.58 -12.44 -11.05
C SER A 195 -11.63 -12.46 -9.53
N SER A 196 -10.72 -13.20 -8.90
CA SER A 196 -10.54 -13.16 -7.45
C SER A 196 -9.08 -13.36 -7.07
N GLY A 197 -8.68 -12.80 -5.93
CA GLY A 197 -7.33 -12.97 -5.37
C GLY A 197 -7.34 -13.12 -3.85
N PRO A 198 -6.40 -13.90 -3.28
CA PRO A 198 -6.21 -13.97 -1.83
C PRO A 198 -5.43 -12.76 -1.30
N PHE A 199 -5.80 -12.27 -0.12
CA PHE A 199 -5.19 -11.15 0.58
C PHE A 199 -5.19 -11.44 2.08
N ARG A 200 -4.45 -10.65 2.87
CA ARG A 200 -4.54 -10.67 4.33
C ARG A 200 -4.87 -9.27 4.83
N TYR A 201 -6.04 -9.12 5.48
CA TYR A 201 -6.36 -7.85 6.11
C TYR A 201 -5.54 -7.65 7.38
N VAL A 202 -5.37 -6.40 7.80
CA VAL A 202 -4.52 -6.05 8.94
C VAL A 202 -5.16 -4.92 9.74
N TRP A 203 -5.11 -5.01 11.06
CA TRP A 203 -5.61 -3.96 11.94
C TRP A 203 -4.59 -2.82 12.09
N PRO A 204 -5.04 -1.57 12.30
CA PRO A 204 -4.13 -0.45 12.52
C PRO A 204 -3.14 -0.68 13.68
N ALA A 205 -3.58 -1.34 14.76
CA ALA A 205 -2.73 -1.66 15.89
C ALA A 205 -1.67 -2.74 15.58
N GLU A 206 -1.94 -3.67 14.66
CA GLU A 206 -0.94 -4.61 14.17
C GLU A 206 0.15 -3.88 13.37
N LEU A 207 -0.23 -2.97 12.48
CA LEU A 207 0.72 -2.13 11.74
C LEU A 207 1.59 -1.29 12.69
N ASP A 208 0.99 -0.74 13.75
CA ASP A 208 1.73 0.01 14.78
C ASP A 208 2.76 -0.88 15.49
N LEU A 209 2.42 -2.14 15.77
CA LEU A 209 3.35 -3.09 16.35
C LEU A 209 4.47 -3.45 15.37
N MET A 210 4.17 -3.72 14.10
CA MET A 210 5.18 -4.02 13.07
C MET A 210 6.15 -2.84 12.87
N ALA A 211 5.62 -1.61 12.87
CA ALA A 211 6.43 -0.40 12.83
C ALA A 211 7.36 -0.29 14.03
N LYS A 212 6.84 -0.53 15.24
CA LYS A 212 7.62 -0.50 16.48
C LYS A 212 8.73 -1.56 16.49
N LEU A 213 8.44 -2.78 16.04
CA LEU A 213 9.42 -3.85 15.91
C LEU A 213 10.54 -3.50 14.91
N SER A 214 10.24 -2.62 13.96
CA SER A 214 11.18 -2.13 12.94
C SER A 214 11.81 -0.78 13.31
N GLY A 215 11.69 -0.34 14.57
CA GLY A 215 12.31 0.89 15.06
C GLY A 215 11.63 2.18 14.63
N MET A 216 10.41 2.13 14.10
CA MET A 216 9.62 3.30 13.71
C MET A 216 8.54 3.61 14.75
N ARG A 217 8.04 4.85 14.76
CA ARG A 217 6.92 5.28 15.63
C ARG A 217 5.82 5.95 14.82
N LEU A 218 4.57 5.70 15.19
CA LEU A 218 3.43 6.40 14.57
C LEU A 218 3.53 7.89 14.86
N VAL A 219 3.31 8.72 13.85
CA VAL A 219 3.28 10.19 13.97
C VAL A 219 1.95 10.78 13.52
N GLU A 220 1.26 10.15 12.59
CA GLU A 220 -0.02 10.62 12.08
C GLU A 220 -0.94 9.46 11.71
N ARG A 221 -2.25 9.67 11.86
CA ARG A 221 -3.28 8.78 11.32
C ARG A 221 -4.52 9.56 10.91
N TRP A 222 -4.95 9.37 9.67
CA TRP A 222 -6.08 10.05 9.04
C TRP A 222 -7.04 9.03 8.43
N ASP A 223 -8.29 9.43 8.16
CA ASP A 223 -9.27 8.63 7.39
C ASP A 223 -9.06 8.78 5.87
N GLY A 224 -8.25 9.74 5.45
CA GLY A 224 -7.96 10.01 4.05
C GLY A 224 -6.77 10.95 3.88
N PHE A 225 -6.43 11.24 2.63
CA PHE A 225 -5.30 12.09 2.28
C PHE A 225 -5.57 13.59 2.44
N ALA A 226 -6.82 14.01 2.64
CA ALA A 226 -7.17 15.42 2.85
C ALA A 226 -7.12 15.83 4.34
N GLY A 227 -6.62 14.96 5.22
CA GLY A 227 -6.47 15.23 6.65
C GLY A 227 -7.74 15.01 7.47
N GLU A 228 -8.66 14.20 6.97
CA GLU A 228 -9.86 13.80 7.68
C GLU A 228 -9.50 13.03 8.97
N PRO A 229 -10.13 13.34 10.12
CA PRO A 229 -9.78 12.70 11.38
C PRO A 229 -10.14 11.20 11.34
N PHE A 230 -9.19 10.36 11.76
CA PHE A 230 -9.45 8.94 11.95
C PHE A 230 -10.32 8.71 13.20
N THR A 231 -11.43 7.98 13.05
CA THR A 231 -12.40 7.72 14.12
C THR A 231 -12.85 6.25 14.14
N SER A 232 -13.76 5.90 15.06
CA SER A 232 -14.37 4.56 15.09
C SER A 232 -15.18 4.21 13.85
N GLU A 233 -15.62 5.23 13.10
CA GLU A 233 -16.48 5.09 11.91
C GLU A 233 -15.68 5.10 10.59
N SER A 234 -14.38 5.35 10.66
CA SER A 234 -13.50 5.35 9.50
C SER A 234 -13.46 3.96 8.85
N ARG A 235 -13.53 3.95 7.52
CA ARG A 235 -13.52 2.71 6.70
C ARG A 235 -12.16 2.39 6.14
N GLN A 236 -11.22 3.32 6.26
CA GLN A 236 -9.84 3.18 5.87
C GLN A 236 -8.97 4.02 6.81
N HIS A 237 -7.67 3.96 6.61
CA HIS A 237 -6.78 4.91 7.22
C HIS A 237 -5.54 5.17 6.36
N VAL A 238 -5.01 6.37 6.49
CA VAL A 238 -3.65 6.74 6.06
C VAL A 238 -2.81 6.92 7.32
N SER A 239 -1.85 6.03 7.54
CA SER A 239 -0.93 6.08 8.69
C SER A 239 0.46 6.50 8.23
N VAL A 240 1.11 7.34 9.04
CA VAL A 240 2.50 7.77 8.83
C VAL A 240 3.33 7.35 10.02
N TRP A 241 4.38 6.56 9.77
CA TRP A 241 5.39 6.23 10.77
C TRP A 241 6.71 6.91 10.43
N LEU A 242 7.43 7.33 11.47
CA LEU A 242 8.72 7.99 11.37
C LEU A 242 9.82 7.04 11.86
N LYS A 243 10.89 6.88 11.07
CA LYS A 243 12.16 6.34 11.55
C LYS A 243 12.89 7.44 12.32
N PRO A 244 13.12 7.29 13.64
CA PRO A 244 13.78 8.33 14.43
C PRO A 244 15.16 8.68 13.88
N ILE A 245 15.57 9.93 14.08
CA ILE A 245 16.97 10.31 13.92
C ILE A 245 17.73 9.63 15.05
N ASP A 246 18.71 8.79 14.71
CA ASP A 246 19.64 8.24 15.70
C ASP A 246 20.29 9.41 16.43
N THR A 247 19.79 9.69 17.64
CA THR A 247 20.45 10.63 18.53
C THR A 247 21.53 9.82 19.21
N PRO A 248 22.83 10.12 19.00
CA PRO A 248 23.86 9.43 19.74
C PRO A 248 23.54 9.54 21.24
N PRO A 249 23.75 8.46 22.03
CA PRO A 249 23.46 8.51 23.45
C PRO A 249 24.21 9.70 24.08
N ASP A 250 23.47 10.52 24.84
CA ASP A 250 24.05 11.63 25.59
C ASP A 250 25.20 11.09 26.45
N PRO A 251 26.47 11.50 26.20
CA PRO A 251 27.61 11.04 26.99
C PRO A 251 27.49 11.44 28.47
N GLY A 252 26.53 12.30 28.84
CA GLY A 252 26.29 12.81 30.19
C GLY A 252 25.41 11.95 31.11
N ARG A 253 24.73 10.89 30.64
CA ARG A 253 23.94 9.99 31.52
C ARG A 253 24.69 8.71 31.89
N GLY A 254 25.93 8.87 32.36
CA GLY A 254 26.61 7.86 33.15
C GLY A 254 26.08 7.84 34.58
N ARG A 255 25.49 6.71 34.97
CA ARG A 255 25.31 6.18 36.34
C ARG A 255 25.17 7.21 37.47
N ARG A 256 23.95 7.35 37.99
CA ARG A 256 23.73 7.54 39.43
C ARG A 256 22.91 6.38 39.95
#